data_AF-A0A0T6YFE2-F1
#
_entry.id   AF-A0A0T6YFE2-F1
#
_cell.length_a   1.000
_cell.length_b   1.000
_cell.length_c   1.000
_cell.angle_alpha   90.00
_cell.angle_beta   90.00
_cell.angle_gamma   90.00
#
_symmetry.space_group_name_H-M   'P 1'
#
loop_
_entity.id
_entity.type
_entity.pdbx_description
1 polymer ?
#
loop_
_entity_poly.entity_id
_entity_poly.type
_entity_poly.pdbx_seq_one_letter_code
_entity_poly.pdbx_strand_id
1 'polypeptide(L)'
;MAATIDVSTCRYDASEAILAILSQSVRDAARRIEANLFRRAFSGTRILLVPDERALSALLAVDHDDLVVGANRAARQLLRLDDKRITGGVLAADLLNDNGSNDGCKFPDAERGVVRRTLLRANGNVSIAADLLGISRATLYRKMKRLSLN
;
A
#
# COMPACT_ATOMS: atom_id res chain seq x y z
N MET A 1 4.54 -17.74 5.24
CA MET A 1 5.93 -18.19 5.51
C MET A 1 6.24 -17.94 6.98
N ALA A 2 6.66 -18.97 7.73
CA ALA A 2 7.15 -18.83 9.09
C ALA A 2 8.68 -18.94 9.06
N ALA A 3 9.37 -17.94 9.59
CA ALA A 3 10.82 -17.94 9.75
C ALA A 3 11.14 -17.54 11.20
N THR A 4 12.13 -18.21 11.79
CA THR A 4 12.56 -17.99 13.17
C THR A 4 13.99 -17.49 13.16
N ILE A 5 14.28 -16.48 13.99
CA ILE A 5 15.65 -16.07 14.30
C ILE A 5 15.89 -16.41 15.76
N ASP A 6 16.90 -17.24 16.01
CA ASP A 6 17.31 -17.64 17.35
C ASP A 6 18.54 -16.82 17.79
N VAL A 7 18.57 -16.42 19.06
CA VAL A 7 19.69 -15.68 19.66
C VAL A 7 20.04 -16.27 21.01
N SER A 8 21.25 -16.81 21.10
CA SER A 8 21.86 -17.30 22.34
C SER A 8 22.89 -16.29 22.88
N THR A 9 22.89 -16.06 24.19
CA THR A 9 23.94 -15.27 24.88
C THR A 9 24.51 -16.07 26.05
N CYS A 10 25.84 -16.06 26.20
CA CYS A 10 26.54 -16.69 27.32
C CYS A 10 26.75 -15.74 28.51
N ARG A 11 26.12 -14.56 28.51
CA ARG A 11 26.19 -13.61 29.62
C ARG A 11 25.16 -13.96 30.69
N TYR A 12 25.65 -14.41 31.85
CA TYR A 12 24.81 -14.72 33.02
C TYR A 12 24.22 -13.44 33.65
N ASP A 13 24.85 -12.28 33.42
CA ASP A 13 24.50 -11.00 34.05
C ASP A 13 23.77 -10.05 33.07
N ALA A 14 23.16 -10.60 32.01
CA ALA A 14 22.45 -9.79 31.02
C ALA A 14 21.24 -9.10 31.67
N SER A 15 21.33 -7.79 31.89
CA SER A 15 20.21 -7.00 32.40
C SER A 15 19.05 -6.98 31.41
N GLU A 16 17.82 -6.80 31.91
CA GLU A 16 16.61 -6.69 31.08
C GLU A 16 16.75 -5.62 29.99
N ALA A 17 17.46 -4.51 30.29
CA ALA A 17 17.74 -3.46 29.32
C ALA A 17 18.58 -3.95 28.14
N ILE A 18 19.61 -4.78 28.37
CA ILE A 18 20.44 -5.36 27.31
C ILE A 18 19.60 -6.35 26.49
N LEU A 19 18.76 -7.16 27.15
CA LEU A 19 17.87 -8.10 26.47
C LEU A 19 16.85 -7.39 25.58
N ALA A 20 16.31 -6.25 26.03
CA ALA A 20 15.38 -5.43 25.24
C ALA A 20 16.06 -4.87 23.98
N ILE A 21 17.29 -4.36 24.09
CA ILE A 21 18.07 -3.85 22.95
C ILE A 21 18.39 -4.98 21.96
N LEU A 22 18.82 -6.15 22.46
CA LEU A 22 19.07 -7.32 21.62
C LEU A 22 17.79 -7.75 20.89
N SER A 23 16.67 -7.86 21.61
CA SER A 23 15.38 -8.26 21.04
C SER A 23 14.91 -7.29 19.95
N GLN A 24 15.11 -5.99 20.15
CA GLN A 24 14.79 -4.99 19.15
C GLN A 24 15.70 -5.11 17.93
N SER A 25 17.01 -5.27 18.14
CA SER A 25 17.99 -5.43 17.05
C SER A 25 17.68 -6.66 16.19
N VAL A 26 17.31 -7.76 16.82
CA VAL A 26 16.89 -9.00 16.14
C VAL A 26 15.62 -8.78 15.33
N ARG A 27 14.63 -8.09 15.91
CA ARG A 27 13.38 -7.77 15.22
C ARG A 27 13.63 -6.89 13.99
N ASP A 28 14.54 -5.93 14.08
CA ASP A 28 14.91 -5.06 12.97
C ASP A 28 15.67 -5.82 11.88
N ALA A 29 16.57 -6.73 12.25
CA ALA A 29 17.23 -7.64 11.31
C ALA A 29 16.20 -8.55 10.61
N ALA A 30 15.27 -9.14 11.36
CA ALA A 30 14.20 -9.98 10.83
C ALA A 30 13.34 -9.23 9.80
N ARG A 31 12.91 -8.00 10.12
CA ARG A 31 12.15 -7.15 9.19
C ARG A 31 12.92 -6.86 7.90
N ARG A 32 14.22 -6.56 8.01
CA ARG A 32 15.08 -6.33 6.83
C ARG A 32 15.22 -7.57 5.96
N ILE A 33 15.44 -8.74 6.56
CA ILE A 33 15.51 -10.02 5.85
C ILE A 33 14.18 -10.31 5.15
N GLU A 34 13.06 -10.15 5.86
CA GLU A 34 11.72 -10.35 5.31
C GLU A 34 11.46 -9.42 4.11
N ALA A 35 11.78 -8.13 4.21
CA ALA A 35 11.60 -7.19 3.12
C ALA A 35 12.45 -7.56 1.89
N ASN A 36 13.68 -8.03 2.09
CA ASN A 36 14.54 -8.49 1.00
C ASN A 36 14.02 -9.79 0.35
N LEU A 37 13.57 -10.75 1.16
CA LEU A 37 12.97 -11.98 0.66
C LEU A 37 11.67 -11.71 -0.10
N PHE A 38 10.84 -10.80 0.40
CA PHE A 38 9.62 -10.36 -0.27
C PHE A 38 9.93 -9.78 -1.66
N ARG A 39 10.89 -8.85 -1.75
CA ARG A 39 11.31 -8.28 -3.04
C ARG A 39 11.84 -9.32 -4.02
N ARG A 40 12.54 -10.34 -3.53
CA ARG A 40 13.01 -11.45 -4.36
C ARG A 40 11.87 -12.35 -4.84
N ALA A 41 10.93 -12.69 -3.95
CA ALA A 41 9.79 -13.54 -4.28
C ALA A 41 8.83 -12.89 -5.28
N PHE A 42 8.73 -11.55 -5.28
CA PHE A 42 7.82 -10.77 -6.10
C PHE A 42 8.53 -9.89 -7.13
N SER A 43 9.73 -10.29 -7.59
CA SER A 43 10.60 -9.48 -8.46
C SER A 43 9.98 -9.08 -9.81
N GLY A 44 8.99 -9.84 -10.30
CA GLY A 44 8.25 -9.56 -11.54
C GLY A 44 7.00 -8.71 -11.38
N THR A 45 6.71 -8.22 -10.17
CA THR A 45 5.50 -7.45 -9.86
C THR A 45 5.87 -6.05 -9.41
N ARG A 46 4.90 -5.12 -9.45
CA ARG A 46 5.11 -3.77 -8.92
C ARG A 46 5.05 -3.83 -7.40
N ILE A 47 6.09 -3.36 -6.73
CA ILE A 47 6.13 -3.32 -5.26
C ILE A 47 5.82 -1.90 -4.78
N LEU A 48 4.78 -1.78 -3.97
CA LEU A 48 4.35 -0.53 -3.34
C LEU A 48 4.79 -0.51 -1.87
N LEU A 49 5.33 0.63 -1.45
CA LEU A 49 5.56 0.92 -0.04
C LEU A 49 4.29 1.50 0.55
N VAL A 50 3.77 0.87 1.60
CA VAL A 50 2.66 1.42 2.38
C VAL A 50 3.25 2.33 3.46
N PRO A 51 2.93 3.63 3.47
CA PRO A 51 3.47 4.54 4.47
C PRO A 51 2.92 4.18 5.86
N ASP A 52 3.81 4.07 6.84
CA ASP A 52 3.48 3.97 8.26
C ASP A 52 4.64 4.51 9.08
N GLU A 53 4.33 5.29 10.11
CA GLU A 53 5.36 5.91 10.96
C GLU A 53 6.10 4.88 11.81
N ARG A 54 5.53 3.68 12.00
CA ARG A 54 6.07 2.63 12.88
C ARG A 54 6.65 1.45 12.10
N ALA A 55 6.18 1.19 10.88
CA ALA A 55 6.61 0.09 10.03
C ALA A 55 7.49 0.60 8.88
N LEU A 56 8.81 0.56 9.11
CA LEU A 56 9.85 0.96 8.15
C LEU A 56 9.90 0.12 6.84
N SER A 57 8.96 -0.80 6.62
CA SER A 57 9.00 -1.73 5.48
C SER A 57 7.67 -2.42 5.18
N ALA A 58 6.51 -1.76 5.33
CA ALA A 58 5.25 -2.34 4.87
C ALA A 58 5.23 -2.40 3.33
N LEU A 59 5.27 -3.60 2.75
CA LEU A 59 5.36 -3.81 1.30
C LEU A 59 4.17 -4.60 0.76
N LEU A 60 3.63 -4.11 -0.35
CA LEU A 60 2.55 -4.71 -1.13
C LEU A 60 3.07 -5.04 -2.53
N ALA A 61 2.79 -6.24 -3.03
CA ALA A 61 3.08 -6.66 -4.39
C ALA A 61 1.79 -6.63 -5.20
N VAL A 62 1.81 -5.94 -6.33
CA VAL A 62 0.64 -5.73 -7.19
C VAL A 62 0.97 -6.09 -8.64
N ASP A 63 -0.01 -6.66 -9.34
CA ASP A 63 0.12 -6.99 -10.76
C ASP A 63 -0.16 -5.77 -11.67
N HIS A 64 -0.28 -6.03 -12.98
CA HIS A 64 -0.55 -4.97 -13.96
C HIS A 64 -1.96 -4.40 -13.88
N ASP A 65 -2.92 -5.15 -13.35
CA ASP A 65 -4.33 -4.78 -13.20
C ASP A 65 -4.64 -4.16 -11.83
N ASP A 66 -3.60 -3.85 -11.05
CA ASP A 66 -3.67 -3.30 -9.70
C ASP A 66 -4.17 -4.28 -8.63
N LEU A 67 -4.20 -5.58 -8.94
CA LEU A 67 -4.58 -6.61 -7.99
C LEU A 67 -3.44 -6.88 -7.01
N VAL A 68 -3.78 -6.99 -5.73
CA VAL A 68 -2.81 -7.43 -4.72
C VAL A 68 -2.54 -8.92 -4.89
N VAL A 69 -1.29 -9.25 -5.23
CA VAL A 69 -0.80 -10.63 -5.35
C VAL A 69 0.05 -11.04 -4.14
N GLY A 70 0.47 -10.08 -3.30
CA GLY A 70 1.23 -10.37 -2.09
C GLY A 70 1.33 -9.20 -1.13
N ALA A 71 1.53 -9.50 0.15
CA ALA A 71 1.79 -8.52 1.20
C ALA A 71 2.72 -9.11 2.24
N ASN A 72 3.73 -8.35 2.68
CA ASN A 72 4.61 -8.78 3.78
C ASN A 72 3.91 -8.61 5.14
N ARG A 73 4.51 -9.11 6.22
CA ARG A 73 3.89 -9.13 7.55
C ARG A 73 3.47 -7.75 8.05
N ALA A 74 4.31 -6.75 7.84
CA ALA A 74 4.01 -5.37 8.21
C ALA A 74 2.79 -4.83 7.44
N ALA A 75 2.74 -5.01 6.11
CA ALA A 75 1.60 -4.59 5.29
C ALA A 75 0.32 -5.36 5.66
N ARG A 76 0.42 -6.66 5.96
CA ARG A 76 -0.74 -7.46 6.40
C ARG A 76 -1.33 -6.95 7.71
N GLN A 77 -0.48 -6.59 8.68
CA GLN A 77 -0.91 -6.04 9.96
C GLN A 77 -1.54 -4.66 9.79
N LEU A 78 -0.94 -3.80 8.97
CA LEU A 78 -1.40 -2.44 8.72
C LEU A 78 -2.73 -2.40 7.98
N LEU A 79 -2.84 -3.16 6.88
CA LEU A 79 -4.00 -3.17 5.98
C LEU A 79 -5.06 -4.22 6.35
N ARG A 80 -4.85 -4.95 7.45
CA ARG A 80 -5.69 -6.08 7.89
C ARG A 80 -5.94 -7.09 6.76
N LEU A 81 -4.86 -7.46 6.06
CA LEU A 81 -4.90 -8.44 4.99
C LEU A 81 -4.63 -9.84 5.52
N ASP A 82 -5.46 -10.78 5.12
CA ASP A 82 -5.24 -12.20 5.25
C ASP A 82 -5.17 -12.85 3.84
N ASP A 83 -4.79 -14.13 3.80
CA ASP A 83 -4.65 -14.84 2.52
C ASP A 83 -5.99 -14.96 1.79
N LYS A 84 -7.11 -14.98 2.52
CA LYS A 84 -8.46 -15.03 1.94
C LYS A 84 -8.79 -13.74 1.18
N ARG A 85 -8.49 -12.57 1.76
CA ARG A 85 -8.70 -11.28 1.09
C ARG A 85 -7.81 -11.13 -0.13
N ILE A 86 -6.54 -11.54 -0.05
CA ILE A 86 -5.63 -11.50 -1.21
C ILE A 86 -6.16 -12.40 -2.34
N THR A 87 -6.51 -13.66 -2.01
CA THR A 87 -7.05 -14.61 -3.00
C THR A 87 -8.42 -14.19 -3.54
N GLY A 88 -9.21 -13.46 -2.73
CA GLY A 88 -10.48 -12.88 -3.12
C GLY A 88 -10.37 -11.73 -4.12
N GLY A 89 -9.15 -11.31 -4.48
CA GLY A 89 -8.91 -10.32 -5.52
C GLY A 89 -9.17 -8.88 -5.06
N VAL A 90 -8.37 -8.40 -4.11
CA VAL A 90 -8.45 -7.02 -3.63
C VAL A 90 -7.56 -6.09 -4.45
N LEU A 91 -8.11 -4.94 -4.86
CA LEU A 91 -7.36 -3.89 -5.54
C LEU A 91 -6.48 -3.11 -4.57
N ALA A 92 -5.27 -2.76 -5.02
CA ALA A 92 -4.34 -1.97 -4.22
C ALA A 92 -4.87 -0.55 -3.98
N ALA A 93 -5.53 0.05 -4.97
CA ALA A 93 -6.19 1.34 -4.82
C ALA A 93 -7.17 1.37 -3.64
N ASP A 94 -8.01 0.34 -3.50
CA ASP A 94 -9.01 0.29 -2.43
C ASP A 94 -8.35 0.26 -1.04
N LEU A 95 -7.29 -0.54 -0.89
CA LEU A 95 -6.56 -0.64 0.38
C LEU A 95 -5.79 0.62 0.74
N LEU A 96 -5.21 1.31 -0.24
CA LEU A 96 -4.43 2.51 -0.01
C LEU A 96 -5.33 3.72 0.25
N ASN A 97 -6.54 3.74 -0.31
CA ASN A 97 -7.52 4.79 -0.06
C ASN A 97 -8.24 4.61 1.28
N ASP A 98 -8.30 3.40 1.85
CA ASP A 98 -8.96 3.10 3.14
C ASP A 98 -8.09 3.46 4.37
N ASN A 99 -6.79 3.71 4.21
CA ASN A 99 -5.91 4.15 5.31
C ASN A 99 -6.01 5.65 5.64
N GLY A 100 -6.88 6.37 4.96
CA GLY A 100 -7.17 7.77 5.21
C GLY A 100 -8.64 7.96 5.51
N SER A 101 -9.00 7.78 6.78
CA SER A 101 -10.30 8.15 7.37
C SER A 101 -11.38 7.07 7.31
N ASN A 102 -11.61 6.50 8.49
CA ASN A 102 -12.89 5.97 8.89
C ASN A 102 -13.93 7.10 8.87
N ASP A 103 -14.46 7.43 7.69
CA ASP A 103 -15.69 8.21 7.55
C ASP A 103 -16.43 7.78 6.28
N GLY A 104 -17.73 7.53 6.42
CA GLY A 104 -18.59 6.86 5.45
C GLY A 104 -18.93 7.66 4.19
N CYS A 105 -17.94 8.29 3.56
CA CYS A 105 -18.12 9.13 2.38
C CYS A 105 -17.46 8.49 1.15
N LYS A 106 -18.29 7.92 0.26
CA LYS A 106 -17.89 7.35 -1.03
C LYS A 106 -16.88 8.25 -1.78
N PHE A 107 -15.66 7.73 -1.87
CA PHE A 107 -14.44 8.14 -2.59
C PHE A 107 -14.51 9.34 -3.56
N PRO A 108 -14.33 10.58 -3.06
CA PRO A 108 -13.92 11.70 -3.91
C PRO A 108 -12.47 11.55 -4.42
N ASP A 109 -11.55 10.93 -3.68
CA ASP A 109 -10.12 10.91 -4.05
C ASP A 109 -9.75 9.91 -5.17
N ALA A 110 -10.37 8.73 -5.20
CA ALA A 110 -10.18 7.78 -6.31
C ALA A 110 -10.72 8.37 -7.63
N GLU A 111 -11.90 9.00 -7.57
CA GLU A 111 -12.49 9.71 -8.70
C GLU A 111 -11.63 10.90 -9.15
N ARG A 112 -11.06 11.65 -8.19
CA ARG A 112 -10.13 12.75 -8.46
C ARG A 112 -8.87 12.26 -9.17
N GLY A 113 -8.32 11.12 -8.76
CA GLY A 113 -7.16 10.50 -9.41
C GLY A 113 -7.42 10.14 -10.87
N VAL A 114 -8.57 9.52 -11.16
CA VAL A 114 -8.97 9.14 -12.53
C VAL A 114 -9.19 10.40 -13.39
N VAL A 115 -9.95 11.39 -12.88
CA VAL A 115 -10.20 12.64 -13.61
C VAL A 115 -8.89 13.38 -13.89
N ARG A 116 -8.00 13.51 -12.90
CA ARG A 116 -6.71 14.20 -13.05
C ARG A 116 -5.79 13.51 -14.06
N ARG A 117 -5.68 12.18 -14.02
CA ARG A 117 -4.86 11.41 -14.98
C ARG A 117 -5.38 11.57 -16.41
N THR A 118 -6.70 11.58 -16.58
CA THR A 118 -7.32 11.68 -17.91
C THR A 118 -7.19 13.10 -18.47
N LEU A 119 -7.30 14.13 -17.63
CA LEU A 119 -6.99 15.51 -18.00
C LEU A 119 -5.52 15.70 -18.41
N LEU A 120 -4.58 15.07 -17.70
CA LEU A 120 -3.16 15.11 -18.08
C LEU A 120 -2.92 14.45 -19.45
N ARG A 121 -3.55 13.30 -19.72
CA ARG A 121 -3.47 12.62 -21.04
C ARG A 121 -4.10 13.45 -22.16
N ALA A 122 -5.15 14.19 -21.85
CA ALA A 122 -5.82 15.10 -22.78
C ALA A 122 -5.14 16.47 -22.88
N ASN A 123 -3.98 16.67 -22.25
CA ASN A 123 -3.25 17.94 -22.17
C ASN A 123 -4.14 19.12 -21.72
N GLY A 124 -5.02 18.87 -20.74
CA GLY A 124 -5.98 19.84 -20.21
C GLY A 124 -7.25 20.03 -21.06
N ASN A 125 -7.39 19.35 -22.20
CA ASN A 125 -8.59 19.45 -23.03
C ASN A 125 -9.76 18.66 -22.42
N VAL A 126 -10.69 19.38 -21.79
CA VAL A 126 -11.86 18.81 -21.11
C VAL A 126 -12.76 18.01 -22.06
N SER A 127 -12.85 18.38 -23.34
CA SER A 127 -13.67 17.63 -24.30
C SER A 127 -13.08 16.26 -24.58
N ILE A 128 -11.78 16.19 -24.86
CA ILE A 128 -11.06 14.92 -25.08
C ILE A 128 -11.06 14.07 -23.81
N ALA A 129 -10.88 14.69 -22.65
CA ALA A 129 -10.95 13.96 -21.38
C ALA A 129 -12.35 13.37 -21.10
N ALA A 130 -13.42 14.08 -21.48
CA ALA A 130 -14.79 13.58 -21.35
C ALA A 130 -15.05 12.38 -22.27
N ASP A 131 -14.57 12.46 -23.51
CA ASP A 131 -14.68 11.38 -24.50
C ASP A 131 -13.87 10.14 -24.04
N LEU A 132 -12.67 10.33 -23.49
CA LEU A 132 -11.85 9.26 -22.92
C LEU A 132 -12.47 8.61 -21.67
N LEU A 133 -13.24 9.37 -20.90
CA LEU A 133 -13.97 8.86 -19.72
C LEU A 133 -15.34 8.27 -20.05
N GLY A 134 -15.82 8.40 -21.30
CA GLY A 134 -17.14 7.94 -21.72
C GLY A 134 -18.30 8.70 -21.06
N ILE A 135 -18.10 9.96 -20.67
CA ILE A 135 -19.13 10.79 -20.01
C ILE A 135 -19.35 12.11 -20.76
N SER A 136 -20.51 12.73 -20.55
CA SER A 136 -20.77 14.05 -21.15
C SER A 136 -19.89 15.14 -20.54
N ARG A 137 -19.51 16.14 -21.36
CA ARG A 137 -18.73 17.32 -20.92
C ARG A 137 -19.32 17.98 -19.68
N ALA A 138 -20.65 18.17 -19.65
CA ALA A 138 -21.37 18.75 -18.50
C ALA A 138 -21.21 17.91 -17.22
N THR A 139 -21.09 16.59 -17.34
CA THR A 139 -20.86 15.71 -16.19
C THR A 139 -19.42 15.78 -15.72
N LEU A 140 -18.45 15.89 -16.64
CA LEU A 140 -17.05 16.10 -16.29
C LEU A 140 -16.84 17.46 -15.58
N TYR A 141 -17.44 18.55 -16.06
CA TYR A 141 -17.38 19.86 -15.39
C TYR A 141 -17.95 19.81 -13.96
N ARG A 142 -19.09 19.15 -13.77
CA ARG A 142 -19.68 18.96 -12.44
C ARG A 142 -18.76 18.15 -11.51
N LYS A 143 -18.10 17.12 -12.04
CA LYS A 143 -17.11 16.31 -11.30
C LYS A 143 -15.85 17.11 -10.96
N MET A 144 -15.31 17.89 -11.90
CA MET A 144 -14.14 18.76 -11.66
C MET A 144 -14.42 19.81 -10.58
N LYS A 145 -15.61 20.43 -10.60
CA LYS A 145 -16.04 21.39 -9.57
C LYS A 145 -16.20 20.75 -8.20
N ARG A 146 -16.78 19.55 -8.12
CA ARG A 146 -16.95 18.79 -6.87
C ARG A 146 -15.61 18.33 -6.28
N LEU A 147 -14.61 18.08 -7.13
CA LEU A 147 -13.31 17.54 -6.76
C LEU A 147 -12.20 18.61 -6.65
N SER A 148 -12.56 19.89 -6.73
CA SER A 148 -11.64 21.03 -6.68
C SER A 148 -10.45 20.89 -7.64
N LEU A 149 -10.75 20.55 -8.91
CA LEU A 149 -9.74 20.39 -9.98
C LEU A 149 -9.64 21.60 -10.94
N ASN A 150 -10.44 22.65 -10.72
CA ASN A 150 -10.31 24.05 -11.18
C ASN A 150 -11.64 24.76 -10.97
#